data_AF-A0A800DP91-F1
#
_entry.id   AF-A0A800DP91-F1
#
_cell.length_a   1.000
_cell.length_b   1.000
_cell.length_c   1.000
_cell.angle_alpha   90.00
_cell.angle_beta   90.00
_cell.angle_gamma   90.00
#
_symmetry.space_group_name_H-M   'P 1'
#
loop_
_entity.id
_entity.type
_entity.pdbx_description
1 polymer ?
#
loop_
_entity_poly.entity_id
_entity_poly.type
_entity_poly.pdbx_seq_one_letter_code
_entity_poly.pdbx_strand_id
1 'polypeptide(L)'
;MYWGNEFLGPIDQRPLLDRPDVLYYRSPKLASPLTVVGEITLRLFVESSAVDTDFIAKLSVEEPSGAVTCLTHGTSRLRISRRFTSVSAHYQQ
;
A
#
# COMPACT_ATOMS: atom_id res chain seq x y z
N MET A 1 13.15 12.88 1.42
CA MET A 1 13.73 11.59 1.80
C MET A 1 13.04 11.15 3.09
N TYR A 2 12.22 10.09 3.05
CA TYR A 2 11.47 9.60 4.22
C TYR A 2 11.81 8.12 4.42
N TRP A 3 12.23 7.77 5.64
CA TRP A 3 12.35 6.41 6.16
C TRP A 3 13.48 5.49 5.64
N GLY A 4 14.73 5.96 5.63
CA GLY A 4 15.89 5.07 5.77
C GLY A 4 16.07 3.94 4.73
N ASN A 5 15.36 3.96 3.61
CA ASN A 5 15.58 3.02 2.53
C ASN A 5 16.71 3.56 1.66
N GLU A 6 17.90 2.99 1.87
CA GLU A 6 18.79 2.73 0.75
C GLU A 6 18.02 1.94 -0.33
N PHE A 7 18.43 2.03 -1.59
CA PHE A 7 17.82 1.35 -2.74
C PHE A 7 17.97 -0.18 -2.67
N LEU A 8 17.51 -0.79 -1.58
CA LEU A 8 17.28 -2.21 -1.43
C LEU A 8 16.04 -2.49 -2.28
N GLY A 9 16.15 -3.42 -3.22
CA GLY A 9 15.11 -3.73 -4.21
C GLY A 9 13.80 -4.24 -3.59
N PRO A 10 13.16 -5.28 -4.14
CA PRO A 10 11.97 -5.84 -3.51
C PRO A 10 12.31 -6.42 -2.12
N ILE A 11 12.08 -5.63 -1.07
CA ILE A 11 12.20 -6.07 0.33
C ILE A 11 10.91 -6.81 0.69
N ASP A 12 11.06 -7.99 1.26
CA ASP A 12 9.94 -8.75 1.82
C ASP A 12 9.23 -7.95 2.91
N GLN A 13 7.93 -7.72 2.73
CA GLN A 13 7.09 -6.90 3.60
C GLN A 13 6.49 -7.69 4.77
N ARG A 14 6.67 -9.02 4.84
CA ARG A 14 6.16 -9.84 5.95
C ARG A 14 6.45 -9.29 7.35
N PRO A 15 7.65 -8.73 7.65
CA PRO A 15 7.93 -8.14 8.97
C PRO A 15 7.01 -6.97 9.37
N LEU A 16 6.34 -6.33 8.40
CA LEU A 16 5.37 -5.27 8.68
C LEU A 16 3.96 -5.80 8.96
N LEU A 17 3.63 -7.01 8.50
CA LEU A 17 2.27 -7.55 8.55
C LEU A 17 1.82 -7.92 9.96
N ASP A 18 2.76 -8.16 10.87
CA ASP A 18 2.48 -8.45 12.28
C ASP A 18 2.22 -7.17 13.11
N ARG A 19 2.40 -5.99 12.52
CA ARG A 19 2.16 -4.74 13.24
C ARG A 19 0.65 -4.49 13.40
N PRO A 20 0.20 -4.05 14.58
CA PRO A 20 -1.23 -3.80 14.84
C PRO A 20 -1.81 -2.61 14.06
N ASP A 21 -0.96 -1.74 13.51
CA ASP A 21 -1.36 -0.57 12.71
C ASP A 21 -1.29 -0.81 11.20
N VAL A 22 -1.05 -2.06 10.77
CA VAL A 22 -1.03 -2.46 9.36
C VAL A 22 -2.26 -3.30 9.04
N LEU A 23 -3.17 -2.74 8.23
CA LEU A 23 -4.30 -3.47 7.70
C LEU A 23 -3.88 -4.22 6.44
N TYR A 24 -4.04 -5.55 6.45
CA TYR A 24 -3.68 -6.42 5.32
C TYR A 24 -4.91 -7.07 4.70
N TYR A 25 -5.16 -6.76 3.43
CA TYR A 25 -6.27 -7.31 2.65
C TYR A 25 -5.72 -8.23 1.57
N ARG A 26 -6.27 -9.45 1.47
CA ARG A 26 -5.77 -10.48 0.57
C ARG A 26 -6.91 -11.07 -0.26
N SER A 27 -6.70 -11.22 -1.56
CA SER A 27 -7.58 -12.03 -2.41
C SER A 27 -7.37 -13.52 -2.14
N PRO A 28 -8.28 -14.40 -2.61
CA PRO A 28 -7.93 -15.80 -2.81
C PRO A 28 -6.71 -15.95 -3.74
N LYS A 29 -6.08 -17.13 -3.71
CA LYS A 29 -5.00 -17.47 -4.65
C LYS A 29 -5.50 -17.32 -6.09
N LEU A 30 -4.73 -16.62 -6.92
CA LEU A 30 -5.06 -16.45 -8.33
C LEU A 30 -4.97 -17.80 -9.06
N ALA A 31 -6.00 -18.14 -9.85
CA ALA A 31 -6.06 -19.39 -10.62
C ALA A 31 -5.15 -19.39 -11.85
N SER A 32 -4.82 -18.20 -12.34
CA SER A 32 -3.95 -17.95 -13.50
C SER A 32 -3.20 -16.63 -13.31
N PRO A 33 -2.11 -16.39 -14.07
CA PRO A 33 -1.43 -15.09 -14.04
C PRO A 33 -2.38 -13.93 -14.33
N LEU A 34 -2.25 -12.84 -13.58
CA LEU A 34 -3.00 -11.60 -13.76
C LEU A 34 -2.03 -10.48 -14.12
N THR A 35 -2.19 -9.92 -15.31
CA THR A 35 -1.42 -8.75 -15.77
C THR A 35 -2.13 -7.47 -15.35
N VAL A 36 -1.42 -6.59 -14.65
CA VAL A 36 -1.91 -5.28 -14.23
C VAL A 36 -0.99 -4.21 -14.82
N VAL A 37 -1.52 -3.37 -15.70
CA VAL A 37 -0.76 -2.31 -16.40
C VAL A 37 -1.59 -1.03 -16.38
N GLY A 38 -0.96 0.08 -15.98
CA GLY A 38 -1.58 1.41 -15.95
C GLY A 38 -1.52 2.06 -14.57
N GLU A 39 -2.23 3.17 -14.43
CA GLU A 39 -2.37 3.87 -13.15
C GLU A 39 -3.20 3.05 -12.17
N ILE A 40 -2.73 2.95 -10.93
CA ILE A 40 -3.43 2.25 -9.85
C ILE A 40 -3.97 3.29 -8.86
N THR A 41 -5.27 3.24 -8.63
CA THR A 41 -5.94 4.11 -7.65
C THR A 41 -6.65 3.28 -6.59
N LEU A 42 -6.55 3.73 -5.33
CA LEU A 42 -7.30 3.22 -4.20
C LEU A 42 -8.30 4.29 -3.75
N ARG A 43 -9.58 3.91 -3.71
CA ARG A 43 -10.62 4.72 -3.06
C ARG A 43 -10.78 4.23 -1.63
N LEU A 44 -10.42 5.08 -0.67
CA LEU A 44 -10.42 4.75 0.75
C LEU A 44 -11.43 5.64 1.50
N PHE A 45 -12.35 5.00 2.20
CA PHE A 45 -13.31 5.66 3.10
C PHE A 45 -12.78 5.55 4.52
N VAL A 46 -12.43 6.68 5.12
CA VAL A 46 -11.75 6.74 6.43
C VAL A 46 -12.28 7.89 7.26
N GLU A 47 -12.28 7.67 8.56
CA GLU A 47 -12.45 8.68 9.60
C GLU A 47 -11.28 8.53 10.57
N SER A 48 -10.78 9.65 11.08
CA SER A 48 -9.71 9.66 12.07
C SER A 48 -10.08 10.62 13.18
N SER A 49 -9.72 10.27 14.42
CA SER A 49 -9.79 11.19 15.56
C SER A 49 -8.68 12.25 15.52
N ALA A 50 -7.65 12.07 14.69
CA ALA A 50 -6.57 13.02 14.51
C ALA A 50 -6.96 14.18 13.57
N VAL A 51 -6.41 15.36 13.80
CA VAL A 51 -6.68 16.59 13.02
C VAL A 51 -6.02 16.55 11.62
N ASP A 52 -4.86 15.91 11.53
CA ASP A 52 -4.09 15.69 10.30
C ASP A 52 -3.46 14.30 10.39
N THR A 53 -3.60 13.48 9.35
CA THR A 53 -3.02 12.13 9.33
C THR A 53 -2.72 11.67 7.90
N ASP A 54 -1.70 10.81 7.77
CA ASP A 54 -1.27 10.25 6.49
C ASP A 54 -1.79 8.82 6.36
N PHE A 55 -2.32 8.48 5.19
CA PHE A 55 -2.64 7.11 4.80
C PHE A 55 -1.67 6.65 3.73
N ILE A 56 -1.09 5.46 3.93
CA ILE A 56 -0.18 4.82 2.98
C ILE A 56 -0.84 3.53 2.53
N ALA A 57 -0.90 3.34 1.21
CA ALA A 57 -1.41 2.11 0.61
C ALA A 57 -0.30 1.47 -0.23
N LYS A 58 -0.15 0.15 -0.09
CA LYS A 58 0.79 -0.66 -0.87
C LYS A 58 0.00 -1.71 -1.63
N LEU A 59 0.22 -1.80 -2.95
CA LEU A 59 -0.17 -2.95 -3.73
C LEU A 59 1.00 -3.92 -3.72
N SER A 60 0.79 -5.10 -3.14
CA SER A 60 1.81 -6.12 -3.00
C SER A 60 1.38 -7.43 -3.66
N VAL A 61 2.36 -8.24 -4.05
CA VAL A 61 2.17 -9.62 -4.49
C VAL A 61 2.73 -10.56 -3.44
N GLU A 62 2.01 -11.64 -3.16
CA GLU A 62 2.53 -12.76 -2.38
C GLU A 62 3.03 -13.83 -3.36
N GLU A 63 4.31 -14.15 -3.27
CA GLU A 63 4.97 -15.14 -4.10
C GLU A 63 4.65 -16.56 -3.61
N PRO A 64 4.84 -17.61 -4.45
CA PRO A 64 4.67 -18.99 -4.02
C PRO A 64 5.54 -19.40 -2.82
N SER A 65 6.66 -18.71 -2.60
CA SER A 65 7.56 -18.86 -1.44
C SER A 65 6.98 -18.29 -0.14
N GLY A 66 5.87 -17.54 -0.23
CA GLY A 66 5.27 -16.77 0.86
C GLY A 66 5.87 -15.38 1.05
N ALA A 67 6.90 -14.99 0.29
CA ALA A 67 7.43 -13.63 0.33
C ALA A 67 6.38 -12.62 -0.14
N VAL A 68 6.30 -11.46 0.51
CA VAL A 68 5.36 -10.39 0.13
C VAL A 68 6.13 -9.22 -0.43
N THR A 69 6.04 -9.01 -1.73
CA THR A 69 6.78 -7.98 -2.45
C THR A 69 5.87 -6.80 -2.78
N CYS A 70 6.26 -5.59 -2.38
CA CYS A 70 5.55 -4.37 -2.75
C CYS A 70 5.78 -4.06 -4.24
N LEU A 71 4.72 -4.01 -5.04
CA LEU A 71 4.76 -3.65 -6.46
C LEU A 71 4.72 -2.14 -6.67
N THR A 72 3.83 -1.46 -5.95
CA THR A 72 3.68 0.00 -5.99
C THR A 72 3.02 0.50 -4.71
N HIS A 73 3.18 1.79 -4.40
CA HIS A 73 2.58 2.41 -3.25
C HIS A 73 2.13 3.84 -3.54
N GLY A 74 1.19 4.32 -2.73
CA GLY A 74 0.68 5.68 -2.77
C GLY A 74 0.51 6.21 -1.36
N THR A 75 0.52 7.53 -1.22
CA THR A 75 0.28 8.22 0.05
C THR A 75 -0.77 9.30 -0.15
N SER A 76 -1.57 9.55 0.88
CA SER A 76 -2.50 10.67 0.89
C SER A 76 -2.59 11.27 2.29
N ARG A 77 -2.46 12.59 2.37
CA ARG A 77 -2.62 13.33 3.61
C ARG A 77 -4.06 13.80 3.74
N LEU A 78 -4.69 13.44 4.86
CA LEU A 78 -6.03 13.87 5.21
C LEU A 78 -5.99 15.05 6.18
N ARG A 79 -6.56 16.19 5.76
CA ARG A 79 -6.86 17.34 6.62
C ARG A 79 -8.36 17.41 6.89
N ILE A 80 -8.73 17.79 8.12
CA ILE A 80 -10.08 17.69 8.74
C ILE A 80 -11.30 18.11 7.87
N SER A 81 -11.10 18.92 6.83
CA SER A 81 -12.18 19.35 5.93
C SER A 81 -12.61 18.31 4.90
N ARG A 82 -11.90 17.18 4.78
CA ARG A 82 -12.22 16.12 3.82
C ARG A 82 -12.60 14.83 4.56
N ARG A 83 -13.84 14.37 4.38
CA ARG A 83 -14.32 13.04 4.82
C ARG A 83 -14.03 11.92 3.79
N PHE A 84 -13.46 12.28 2.64
CA PHE A 84 -13.15 11.37 1.54
C PHE A 84 -11.77 11.71 0.98
N THR A 85 -10.94 10.69 0.73
CA THR A 85 -9.69 10.85 -0.03
C THR A 85 -9.46 9.68 -0.98
N SER A 86 -8.88 9.97 -2.13
CA SER A 86 -8.36 8.95 -3.06
C SER A 86 -6.84 8.89 -2.90
N VAL A 87 -6.30 7.68 -2.78
CA VAL A 87 -4.87 7.44 -2.82
C VAL A 87 -4.53 6.96 -4.23
N SER A 88 -3.86 7.79 -5.03
CA SER A 88 -3.26 7.32 -6.29
C SER A 88 -1.86 6.80 -5.99
N ALA A 89 -1.55 5.62 -6.49
CA ALA A 89 -0.21 5.04 -6.43
C ALA A 89 0.49 5.29 -7.76
N HIS A 90 1.60 6.03 -7.71
CA HIS A 90 2.44 6.25 -8.88
C HIS A 90 3.61 5.28 -8.84
N TYR A 91 3.72 4.44 -9.87
CA TYR A 91 4.91 3.62 -10.07
C TYR A 91 6.07 4.55 -10.45
N GLN A 92 7.04 4.72 -9.55
CA GLN A 92 8.27 5.46 -9.83
C GLN A 92 9.22 4.50 -10.56
N GLN A 93 9.52 4.80 -11.84
CA GLN A 93 10.70 4.26 -12.53
C GLN A 93 11.86 5.22 -12.32
#